data_AF-A0A842Q918-F1
#
_entry.id   AF-A0A842Q918-F1
#
_cell.length_a   1.000
_cell.length_b   1.000
_cell.length_c   1.000
_cell.angle_alpha   90.00
_cell.angle_beta   90.00
_cell.angle_gamma   90.00
#
_symmetry.space_group_name_H-M   'P 1'
#
loop_
_entity.id
_entity.type
_entity.pdbx_description
1 polymer ?
#
loop_
_entity_poly.entity_id
_entity_poly.type
_entity_poly.pdbx_seq_one_letter_code
_entity_poly.pdbx_strand_id
1 'polypeptide(L)'
;MVKEMTLKELQQFQVNFDKKYFGKYWADKGDIDQKISFLKDMTIALTGELGEFANIIKKVSRDRKNLGSKPSKERTEKLKEELIDCFIYLIILSNILEMDIEKEYLQKTKLNEKRFQKYL
;
A
#
# COMPACT_ATOMS: atom_id res chain seq x y z
N MET A 1 19.45 2.94 -13.48
CA MET A 1 18.14 3.63 -13.60
C MET A 1 17.06 2.57 -13.48
N VAL A 2 16.06 2.81 -12.63
CA VAL A 2 14.88 1.93 -12.57
C VAL A 2 14.04 2.23 -13.81
N LYS A 3 13.64 1.19 -14.54
CA LYS A 3 12.74 1.33 -15.70
C LYS A 3 11.36 1.77 -15.19
N GLU A 4 10.74 2.74 -15.84
CA GLU A 4 9.34 3.09 -15.54
C GLU A 4 8.43 1.87 -15.79
N MET A 5 7.44 1.71 -14.91
CA MET A 5 6.50 0.59 -14.94
C MET A 5 5.07 1.11 -14.74
N THR A 6 4.13 0.55 -15.48
CA THR A 6 2.69 0.69 -15.24
C THR A 6 2.27 -0.01 -13.94
N LEU A 7 1.08 0.30 -13.41
CA LEU A 7 0.55 -0.39 -12.23
C LEU A 7 0.39 -1.89 -12.47
N LYS A 8 -0.02 -2.28 -13.67
CA LYS A 8 -0.12 -3.69 -14.07
C LYS A 8 1.24 -4.38 -14.07
N GLU A 9 2.28 -3.72 -14.58
CA GLU A 9 3.65 -4.25 -14.53
C GLU A 9 4.18 -4.34 -13.09
N LEU A 10 3.83 -3.38 -12.22
CA LEU A 10 4.17 -3.43 -10.79
C LEU A 10 3.45 -4.59 -10.07
N GLN A 11 2.15 -4.79 -10.34
CA GLN A 11 1.40 -5.94 -9.82
C GLN A 11 2.08 -7.26 -10.22
N GLN A 12 2.45 -7.41 -11.49
CA GLN A 12 3.11 -8.61 -11.98
C GLN A 12 4.53 -8.78 -11.41
N PHE A 13 5.28 -7.68 -11.28
CA PHE A 13 6.58 -7.69 -10.64
C PHE A 13 6.47 -8.18 -9.19
N GLN A 14 5.50 -7.65 -8.43
CA GLN A 14 5.27 -8.05 -7.05
C GLN A 14 4.91 -9.54 -6.94
N VAL A 15 4.02 -10.05 -7.79
CA VAL A 15 3.70 -11.49 -7.85
C VAL A 15 4.96 -12.33 -8.07
N ASN A 16 5.84 -11.91 -8.99
CA ASN A 16 7.06 -12.65 -9.30
C ASN A 16 8.06 -12.61 -8.14
N PHE A 17 8.23 -11.43 -7.54
CA PHE A 17 9.06 -11.23 -6.35
C PHE A 17 8.58 -12.14 -5.21
N ASP A 18 7.28 -12.10 -4.93
CA ASP A 18 6.69 -12.85 -3.84
C ASP A 18 6.75 -14.36 -4.04
N LYS A 19 6.51 -14.86 -5.26
CA LYS A 19 6.69 -16.28 -5.56
C LYS A 19 8.15 -16.73 -5.39
N LYS A 20 9.10 -15.86 -5.73
CA LYS A 20 10.53 -16.17 -5.63
C LYS A 20 11.01 -16.25 -4.17
N TYR A 21 10.59 -15.31 -3.33
CA TYR A 21 11.12 -15.20 -1.95
C TYR A 21 10.17 -15.76 -0.89
N PHE A 22 8.88 -15.83 -1.18
CA PHE A 22 7.82 -16.24 -0.26
C PHE A 22 6.92 -17.33 -0.86
N GLY A 23 7.45 -18.15 -1.78
CA GLY A 23 6.69 -19.15 -2.55
C GLY A 23 5.79 -20.06 -1.72
N LYS A 24 6.17 -20.42 -0.49
CA LYS A 24 5.31 -21.15 0.48
C LYS A 24 3.96 -20.46 0.70
N TYR A 25 3.94 -19.14 0.81
CA TYR A 25 2.75 -18.34 1.07
C TYR A 25 1.96 -18.04 -0.20
N TRP A 26 2.50 -18.39 -1.38
CA TRP A 26 1.90 -18.16 -2.70
C TRP A 26 1.65 -19.46 -3.48
N ALA A 27 1.99 -20.61 -2.90
CA ALA A 27 1.64 -21.92 -3.40
C ALA A 27 0.11 -22.09 -3.38
N ASP A 28 -0.36 -22.89 -4.32
CA ASP A 28 -1.74 -23.01 -4.82
C ASP A 28 -2.85 -22.70 -3.78
N LYS A 29 -3.54 -21.57 -3.97
CA LYS A 29 -4.60 -21.07 -3.07
C LYS A 29 -6.00 -21.41 -3.56
N GLY A 30 -6.19 -22.64 -4.02
CA GLY A 30 -7.53 -23.14 -4.37
C GLY A 30 -8.48 -23.22 -3.16
N ASP A 31 -7.93 -23.16 -1.94
CA ASP A 31 -8.67 -23.18 -0.69
C ASP A 31 -8.99 -21.75 -0.20
N ILE A 32 -10.29 -21.47 -0.05
CA ILE A 32 -10.82 -20.17 0.41
C ILE A 32 -10.30 -19.79 1.80
N ASP A 33 -10.11 -20.76 2.69
CA ASP A 33 -9.66 -20.49 4.05
C ASP A 33 -8.21 -19.99 4.08
N GLN A 34 -7.36 -20.53 3.20
CA GLN A 34 -5.99 -20.06 3.02
C GLN A 34 -5.94 -18.65 2.42
N LYS A 35 -6.82 -18.35 1.46
CA LYS A 35 -6.95 -17.00 0.88
C LYS A 35 -7.35 -15.99 1.96
N ILE A 36 -8.34 -16.32 2.79
CA ILE A 36 -8.78 -15.48 3.92
C ILE A 36 -7.66 -15.30 4.95
N SER A 37 -6.96 -16.37 5.34
CA SER A 37 -5.87 -16.26 6.30
C SER A 37 -4.76 -15.35 5.78
N PHE A 38 -4.42 -15.45 4.49
CA PHE A 38 -3.38 -14.61 3.92
C PHE A 38 -3.81 -13.14 3.79
N LEU A 39 -5.07 -12.87 3.42
CA LEU A 39 -5.62 -11.51 3.47
C LEU A 39 -5.50 -10.91 4.87
N LYS A 40 -5.85 -11.69 5.91
CA LYS A 40 -5.74 -11.27 7.30
C LYS A 40 -4.28 -10.92 7.65
N ASP A 41 -3.33 -11.80 7.35
CA ASP A 41 -1.91 -11.57 7.67
C ASP A 41 -1.36 -10.33 6.96
N MET A 42 -1.66 -10.15 5.67
CA MET A 42 -1.22 -8.98 4.90
C MET A 42 -1.92 -7.68 5.34
N THR A 43 -3.17 -7.76 5.80
CA THR A 43 -3.88 -6.60 6.38
C THR A 43 -3.26 -6.18 7.71
N ILE A 44 -2.85 -7.14 8.54
CA ILE A 44 -2.13 -6.86 9.79
C ILE A 44 -0.80 -6.17 9.47
N ALA A 45 -0.05 -6.69 8.50
CA ALA A 45 1.22 -6.10 8.08
C ALA A 45 1.05 -4.66 7.57
N LEU A 46 0.09 -4.42 6.65
CA LEU A 46 -0.28 -3.08 6.20
C LEU A 46 -0.61 -2.13 7.37
N THR A 47 -1.34 -2.62 8.36
CA THR A 47 -1.70 -1.82 9.53
C THR A 47 -0.48 -1.49 10.39
N GLY A 48 0.50 -2.39 10.45
CA GLY A 48 1.80 -2.17 11.06
C GLY A 48 2.53 -0.99 10.42
N GLU A 49 2.76 -1.05 9.11
CA GLU A 49 3.46 0.01 8.35
C GLU A 49 2.71 1.35 8.42
N LEU A 50 1.38 1.31 8.35
CA LEU A 50 0.57 2.51 8.51
C LEU A 50 0.70 3.11 9.93
N GLY A 51 0.86 2.25 10.94
CA GLY A 51 1.13 2.65 12.31
C GLY A 51 2.50 3.32 12.47
N GLU A 52 3.52 2.79 11.79
CA GLU A 52 4.87 3.37 11.72
C GLU A 52 4.83 4.76 11.07
N PHE A 53 4.19 4.87 9.91
CA PHE A 53 3.93 6.13 9.22
C PHE A 53 3.24 7.16 10.13
N ALA A 54 2.15 6.75 10.78
CA ALA A 54 1.40 7.61 11.70
C ALA A 54 2.25 8.05 12.91
N ASN A 55 3.10 7.18 13.43
CA ASN A 55 3.99 7.49 14.54
C ASN A 55 5.04 8.55 14.16
N ILE A 56 5.57 8.52 12.93
CA ILE A 56 6.48 9.54 12.44
C ILE A 56 5.76 10.88 12.29
N ILE A 57 4.55 10.89 11.70
CA ILE A 57 3.72 12.10 11.58
C ILE A 57 3.47 12.71 12.96
N LYS A 58 3.10 11.89 13.96
CA LYS A 58 2.88 12.34 15.35
C LYS A 58 4.12 13.04 15.91
N LYS A 59 5.31 12.46 15.73
CA LYS A 59 6.58 13.05 16.19
C LYS A 59 6.89 14.36 15.47
N VAL A 60 6.71 14.41 14.15
CA VAL A 60 6.93 15.61 13.34
C VAL A 60 5.98 16.74 13.76
N SER A 61 4.69 16.43 13.90
CA SER A 61 3.66 17.37 14.32
C SER A 61 3.93 17.94 15.73
N ARG A 62 4.29 17.08 16.69
CA ARG A 62 4.67 17.51 18.05
C ARG A 62 5.86 18.46 18.05
N ASP A 63 6.93 18.11 17.33
CA ASP A 63 8.15 18.89 17.35
C ASP A 63 7.96 20.23 16.62
N ARG A 64 7.17 20.25 15.53
CA ARG A 64 6.68 21.48 14.89
C ARG A 64 5.94 22.39 15.88
N LYS A 65 4.98 21.83 16.63
CA LYS A 65 4.14 22.59 17.56
C LYS A 65 4.95 23.14 18.74
N ASN A 66 5.88 22.35 19.29
CA ASN A 66 6.59 22.70 20.51
C ASN A 66 7.89 23.48 20.26
N LEU A 67 8.57 23.23 19.14
CA LEU A 67 9.90 23.77 18.85
C LEU A 67 9.93 24.67 17.62
N GLY A 68 8.83 24.79 16.87
CA GLY A 68 8.80 25.51 15.59
C GLY A 68 9.68 24.87 14.50
N SER A 69 10.21 23.67 14.74
CA SER A 69 11.22 23.05 13.89
C SER A 69 10.63 22.49 12.60
N LYS A 70 11.40 22.52 11.51
CA LYS A 70 11.09 21.79 10.28
C LYS A 70 11.38 20.30 10.49
N PRO A 71 10.67 19.39 9.79
CA PRO A 71 11.01 17.97 9.81
C PRO A 71 12.47 17.78 9.36
N SER A 72 13.22 16.90 10.04
CA SER A 72 14.55 16.52 9.58
C SER A 72 14.47 15.77 8.25
N LYS A 73 15.59 15.75 7.51
CA LYS A 73 15.72 14.97 6.28
C LYS A 73 15.44 13.49 6.54
N GLU A 74 16.04 12.93 7.59
CA GLU A 74 15.83 11.54 8.02
C GLU A 74 14.34 11.21 8.24
N ARG A 75 13.59 12.08 8.94
CA ARG A 75 12.15 11.85 9.16
C ARG A 75 11.35 11.94 7.87
N THR A 76 11.75 12.80 6.95
CA THR A 76 11.11 12.93 5.65
C THR A 76 11.37 11.70 4.78
N GLU A 77 12.59 11.15 4.84
CA GLU A 77 12.95 9.90 4.16
C GLU A 77 12.17 8.72 4.73
N LYS A 78 12.12 8.57 6.06
CA LYS A 78 11.31 7.54 6.71
C LYS A 78 9.82 7.64 6.36
N LEU A 79 9.24 8.84 6.32
CA LEU A 79 7.85 9.00 5.87
C LEU A 79 7.61 8.47 4.45
N LYS A 80 8.59 8.62 3.55
CA LYS A 80 8.47 8.09 2.19
C LYS A 80 8.59 6.57 2.21
N GLU A 81 9.51 6.03 2.99
CA GLU A 81 9.72 4.58 3.17
C GLU A 81 8.43 3.90 3.66
N GLU A 82 7.90 4.30 4.81
CA GLU A 82 6.67 3.68 5.37
C GLU A 82 5.46 3.82 4.43
N LEU A 83 5.38 4.91 3.68
CA LEU A 83 4.30 5.10 2.69
C LEU A 83 4.44 4.13 1.51
N ILE A 84 5.67 3.86 1.08
CA ILE A 84 5.95 2.86 0.05
C ILE A 84 5.70 1.46 0.60
N ASP A 85 6.01 1.17 1.86
CA ASP A 85 5.70 -0.12 2.48
C ASP A 85 4.19 -0.37 2.55
N CYS A 86 3.42 0.66 2.92
CA CYS A 86 1.96 0.62 2.80
C CYS A 86 1.51 0.32 1.35
N PHE A 87 2.13 0.96 0.37
CA PHE A 87 1.79 0.75 -1.05
C PHE A 87 2.11 -0.67 -1.52
N ILE A 88 3.23 -1.26 -1.10
CA ILE A 88 3.59 -2.65 -1.39
C ILE A 88 2.49 -3.59 -0.89
N TYR A 89 2.04 -3.43 0.36
CA TYR A 89 0.96 -4.27 0.87
C TYR A 89 -0.39 -4.06 0.17
N LEU A 90 -0.69 -2.84 -0.30
CA LEU A 90 -1.88 -2.60 -1.13
C LEU A 90 -1.80 -3.35 -2.47
N ILE A 91 -0.63 -3.38 -3.11
CA ILE A 91 -0.40 -4.17 -4.34
C ILE A 91 -0.56 -5.66 -4.04
N ILE A 92 0.05 -6.17 -2.96
CA ILE A 92 -0.09 -7.57 -2.54
C ILE A 92 -1.56 -7.94 -2.33
N LEU A 93 -2.31 -7.14 -1.56
CA LEU A 93 -3.74 -7.37 -1.30
C LEU A 93 -4.56 -7.35 -2.60
N SER A 94 -4.27 -6.41 -3.51
CA SER A 94 -4.94 -6.37 -4.82
C SER A 94 -4.69 -7.63 -5.64
N ASN A 95 -3.47 -8.17 -5.61
CA ASN A 95 -3.10 -9.40 -6.30
C ASN A 95 -3.78 -10.63 -5.70
N ILE A 96 -3.91 -10.71 -4.37
CA ILE A 96 -4.64 -11.77 -3.69
C ILE A 96 -6.12 -11.74 -4.10
N LEU A 97 -6.71 -10.55 -4.18
CA LEU A 97 -8.10 -10.36 -4.60
C LEU A 97 -8.29 -10.48 -6.12
N GLU A 98 -7.23 -10.76 -6.89
CA GLU A 98 -7.25 -10.89 -8.35
C GLU A 98 -7.80 -9.62 -9.05
N MET A 99 -7.49 -8.46 -8.48
CA MET A 99 -7.94 -7.17 -8.97
C MET A 99 -7.02 -6.63 -10.07
N ASP A 100 -7.60 -6.06 -11.11
CA ASP A 100 -6.93 -5.07 -11.96
C ASP A 100 -7.04 -3.71 -11.27
N ILE A 101 -6.01 -3.35 -10.50
CA ILE A 101 -6.09 -2.18 -9.60
C ILE A 101 -6.29 -0.87 -10.37
N GLU A 102 -5.76 -0.77 -11.59
CA GLU A 102 -5.90 0.41 -12.44
C GLU A 102 -7.36 0.56 -12.91
N LYS A 103 -7.94 -0.54 -13.40
CA LYS A 103 -9.35 -0.56 -13.80
C LYS A 103 -10.28 -0.23 -12.63
N GLU A 104 -10.06 -0.83 -11.46
CA GLU A 104 -10.85 -0.60 -10.25
C GLU A 104 -10.77 0.86 -9.78
N TYR A 105 -9.57 1.45 -9.80
CA TYR A 105 -9.38 2.87 -9.48
C TYR A 105 -10.15 3.79 -10.44
N LEU A 106 -10.07 3.55 -11.75
CA LEU A 106 -10.75 4.35 -12.76
C LEU A 106 -12.28 4.24 -12.63
N GLN A 107 -12.79 3.04 -12.38
CA GLN A 107 -14.23 2.83 -12.13
C GLN A 107 -14.69 3.57 -10.87
N LYS A 108 -13.93 3.48 -9.78
CA LYS A 108 -14.26 4.18 -8.53
C LYS A 108 -14.26 5.70 -8.71
N THR A 109 -13.30 6.24 -9.45
CA THR A 109 -13.19 7.68 -9.69
C THR A 109 -14.38 8.21 -10.49
N LYS A 110 -14.87 7.50 -11.52
CA LYS A 110 -16.09 7.86 -12.25
C LYS A 110 -17.33 7.90 -11.36
N LEU A 111 -17.44 6.98 -10.40
CA LEU A 111 -18.53 6.98 -9.42
C LEU A 111 -18.40 8.17 -8.45
N ASN A 112 -17.18 8.48 -8.02
CA ASN A 112 -16.91 9.63 -7.16
C ASN A 112 -17.21 10.96 -7.86
N GLU A 113 -16.84 11.13 -9.14
CA GLU A 113 -17.19 12.31 -9.93
C GLU A 113 -18.70 12.53 -9.92
N LYS A 114 -19.50 11.51 -10.25
CA LYS A 114 -20.97 11.60 -10.19
C LYS A 114 -21.47 11.96 -8.80
N ARG A 115 -20.85 11.39 -7.74
CA ARG A 115 -21.21 11.68 -6.35
C ARG A 115 -20.90 13.12 -5.95
N PHE A 116 -19.80 13.68 -6.44
CA PHE A 116 -19.31 15.01 -6.06
C PHE A 116 -19.80 16.14 -6.97
N GLN A 117 -20.34 15.83 -8.15
CA GLN A 117 -21.00 16.81 -9.04
C GLN A 117 -22.05 17.67 -8.31
N LYS A 118 -22.72 17.14 -7.28
CA LYS A 118 -23.68 17.90 -6.47
C LYS A 118 -23.07 19.03 -5.61
N TYR A 119 -21.74 19.11 -5.53
CA TYR A 119 -21.00 20.14 -4.78
C TYR A 119 -20.26 21.12 -5.71
N LEU A 120 -20.39 20.96 -7.03
CA LEU A 120 -19.95 21.91 -8.04
C LEU A 120 -21.12 22.84 -8.38
#